data_AF-A0A9P6P9P1-F1
#
_entry.id   AF-A0A9P6P9P1-F1
#
_cell.length_a   1.000
_cell.length_b   1.000
_cell.length_c   1.000
_cell.angle_alpha   90.00
_cell.angle_beta   90.00
_cell.angle_gamma   90.00
#
_symmetry.space_group_name_H-M   'P 1'
#
loop_
_entity.id
_entity.type
_entity.pdbx_description
1 polymer ?
#
loop_
_entity_poly.entity_id
_entity_poly.type
_entity_poly.pdbx_seq_one_letter_code
_entity_poly.pdbx_strand_id
1 'polypeptide(L)'
;MGTWTAHGIVHGVKYAMEGVTTVIQNPRMRKEKYLRVIMYLSIVSLVLFGLTRLLIGLPIYLIRLVVWIVAPHHEGGRYMDDALTSISRVTHDLMTSAPFLALLFMRYLYPKPLDDLFVESLRFIDSKHPERPPYASSLTQRKYRQEYWSNMKDYTMRTWRKLRLGVLLYLLSLIPMVGPFVFPAAGAYATFKALGKTQGIVAGICFLLLPRWTGIALIRGLISMRALMRELLEPYFVRMNMDHTEKRKWFSARKDILFGFSAVVYIMIRLPIIGFINYGIAQAAAAYILTMVTEPVAVKSQ
;
A
#
# COMPACT_ATOMS: atom_id res chain seq x y z
N MET A 1 -3.50 -11.36 -20.81
CA MET A 1 -3.00 -11.05 -19.45
C MET A 1 -1.49 -11.04 -19.54
N GLY A 2 -0.77 -10.09 -18.92
CA GLY A 2 0.69 -10.13 -18.93
C GLY A 2 1.24 -11.44 -18.37
N THR A 3 2.38 -11.92 -18.83
CA THR A 3 3.09 -13.06 -18.25
C THR A 3 3.88 -12.59 -17.03
N TRP A 4 4.17 -13.49 -16.09
CA TRP A 4 5.12 -13.19 -15.01
C TRP A 4 6.50 -13.55 -15.50
N THR A 5 7.38 -12.56 -15.60
CA THR A 5 8.76 -12.78 -16.00
C THR A 5 9.70 -12.34 -14.89
N ALA A 6 10.73 -13.15 -14.60
CA ALA A 6 11.78 -12.75 -13.66
C ALA A 6 12.48 -11.46 -14.14
N HIS A 7 12.67 -11.34 -15.45
CA HIS A 7 13.21 -10.16 -16.11
C HIS A 7 12.42 -8.89 -15.79
N GLY A 8 11.08 -8.94 -15.88
CA GLY A 8 10.21 -7.81 -15.54
C GLY A 8 10.32 -7.40 -14.07
N ILE A 9 10.37 -8.37 -13.15
CA ILE A 9 10.54 -8.08 -11.71
C ILE A 9 11.87 -7.37 -11.45
N VAL A 10 12.97 -7.86 -12.03
CA VAL A 10 14.30 -7.25 -11.89
C VAL A 10 14.32 -5.83 -12.46
N HIS A 11 13.69 -5.60 -13.62
CA HIS A 11 13.55 -4.26 -14.19
C HIS A 11 12.73 -3.34 -13.28
N GLY A 12 11.64 -3.85 -12.69
CA GLY A 12 10.86 -3.11 -11.70
C GLY A 12 11.69 -2.63 -10.51
N VAL A 13 12.53 -3.51 -9.96
CA VAL A 13 13.47 -3.17 -8.87
C VAL A 13 14.46 -2.10 -9.32
N LYS A 14 15.07 -2.27 -10.50
CA LYS A 14 16.01 -1.30 -11.08
C LYS A 14 15.36 0.08 -11.25
N TYR A 15 14.16 0.13 -11.84
CA TYR A 15 13.42 1.38 -12.03
C TYR A 15 13.00 2.04 -10.72
N ALA A 16 12.77 1.28 -9.64
CA ALA A 16 12.54 1.88 -8.33
C ALA A 16 13.78 2.60 -7.82
N MET A 17 14.95 1.98 -7.93
CA MET A 17 16.22 2.59 -7.53
C MET A 17 16.55 3.83 -8.38
N GLU A 18 16.37 3.75 -9.70
CA GLU A 18 16.58 4.87 -10.62
C GLU A 18 15.58 6.00 -10.37
N GLY A 19 14.31 5.67 -10.11
CA GLY A 19 13.28 6.63 -9.75
C GLY A 19 13.58 7.37 -8.45
N VAL A 20 13.97 6.65 -7.40
CA VAL A 20 14.39 7.26 -6.12
C VAL A 20 15.62 8.15 -6.32
N THR A 21 16.62 7.68 -7.07
CA THR A 21 17.83 8.46 -7.38
C THR A 21 17.48 9.73 -8.16
N THR A 22 16.56 9.63 -9.12
CA THR A 22 16.08 10.78 -9.91
C THR A 22 15.39 11.81 -9.03
N VAL A 23 14.59 11.38 -8.05
CA VAL A 23 13.94 12.28 -7.09
C VAL A 23 14.97 12.99 -6.20
N ILE A 24 15.97 12.26 -5.69
CA ILE A 24 17.03 12.83 -4.84
C ILE A 24 17.86 13.88 -5.60
N GLN A 25 18.11 13.63 -6.88
CA GLN A 25 18.83 14.53 -7.78
C GLN A 25 18.00 15.73 -8.23
N ASN A 26 16.67 15.71 -8.09
CA ASN A 26 15.82 16.80 -8.55
C ASN A 26 15.96 18.02 -7.62
N PRO A 27 16.60 19.12 -8.05
CA PRO A 27 16.80 20.29 -7.18
C PRO A 27 15.48 21.00 -6.87
N ARG A 28 14.46 20.86 -7.74
CA ARG A 28 13.15 21.49 -7.53
C ARG A 28 12.37 20.82 -6.42
N MET A 29 12.61 19.54 -6.13
CA MET A 29 12.01 18.84 -4.99
C MET A 29 12.52 19.36 -3.64
N ARG A 30 13.68 20.03 -3.63
CA ARG A 30 14.25 20.69 -2.44
C ARG A 30 13.72 22.11 -2.23
N LYS A 31 12.83 22.60 -3.11
CA LYS A 31 12.19 23.90 -2.89
C LYS A 31 11.25 23.82 -1.69
N GLU A 32 11.14 24.96 -1.02
CA GLU A 32 10.35 25.12 0.21
C GLU A 32 8.90 24.61 0.06
N LYS A 33 8.28 24.84 -1.10
CA LYS A 33 6.92 24.34 -1.41
C LYS A 33 6.80 22.82 -1.19
N TYR A 34 7.69 22.03 -1.78
CA TYR A 34 7.60 20.57 -1.75
C TYR A 34 8.12 19.99 -0.44
N LEU A 35 9.11 20.63 0.19
CA LEU A 35 9.56 20.27 1.54
C LEU A 35 8.45 20.48 2.57
N ARG A 36 7.71 21.60 2.52
CA ARG A 36 6.54 21.83 3.38
C ARG A 36 5.47 20.76 3.17
N VAL A 37 5.23 20.32 1.94
CA VAL A 37 4.31 19.22 1.66
C VAL A 37 4.77 17.92 2.34
N ILE A 38 6.02 17.51 2.15
CA ILE A 38 6.56 16.27 2.74
C ILE A 38 6.53 16.35 4.27
N MET A 39 6.93 17.48 4.85
CA MET A 39 6.92 17.71 6.30
C MET A 39 5.50 17.67 6.86
N TYR A 40 4.57 18.37 6.24
CA TYR A 40 3.18 18.41 6.67
C TYR A 40 2.51 17.03 6.54
N LEU A 41 2.74 16.31 5.43
CA LEU A 41 2.30 14.92 5.29
C LEU A 41 2.87 14.05 6.41
N SER A 42 4.13 14.25 6.80
CA SER A 42 4.77 13.51 7.89
C SER A 42 4.16 13.81 9.25
N ILE A 43 3.90 15.09 9.56
CA ILE A 43 3.27 15.52 10.81
C ILE A 43 1.84 14.96 10.91
N VAL A 44 1.03 15.15 9.86
CA VAL A 44 -0.36 14.65 9.86
C VAL A 44 -0.39 13.14 10.00
N SER A 45 0.50 12.43 9.32
CA SER A 45 0.55 10.97 9.43
C SER A 45 1.02 10.50 10.82
N LEU A 46 1.95 11.23 11.45
CA LEU A 46 2.38 10.98 12.84
C LEU A 46 1.22 11.19 13.82
N VAL A 47 0.43 12.26 13.64
CA VAL A 47 -0.76 12.54 14.45
C VAL A 47 -1.81 11.44 14.25
N LEU A 48 -2.08 11.03 13.01
CA LEU A 48 -3.01 9.92 12.69
C LEU A 48 -2.53 8.60 13.28
N PHE A 49 -1.23 8.33 13.26
CA PHE A 49 -0.64 7.16 13.91
C PHE A 49 -0.82 7.22 15.43
N GLY A 50 -0.58 8.38 16.06
CA GLY A 50 -0.83 8.60 17.48
C GLY A 50 -2.31 8.40 17.84
N LEU A 51 -3.22 8.96 17.03
CA LEU A 51 -4.67 8.87 17.22
C LEU A 51 -5.16 7.42 17.07
N THR A 52 -4.68 6.69 16.06
CA THR A 52 -5.02 5.26 15.91
C THR A 52 -4.48 4.43 17.07
N ARG A 53 -3.27 4.74 17.57
CA ARG A 53 -2.72 4.10 18.76
C ARG A 53 -3.55 4.40 20.01
N LEU A 54 -4.05 5.62 20.14
CA LEU A 54 -4.94 6.03 21.24
C LEU A 54 -6.29 5.32 21.15
N LEU A 55 -7.00 5.45 20.01
CA LEU A 55 -8.35 4.92 19.81
C LEU A 55 -8.43 3.40 19.95
N ILE A 56 -7.39 2.68 19.51
CA ILE A 56 -7.36 1.21 19.56
C ILE A 56 -6.67 0.72 20.83
N GLY A 57 -5.59 1.37 21.24
CA GLY A 57 -4.84 0.97 22.43
C GLY A 57 -5.62 1.21 23.72
N LEU A 58 -6.32 2.34 23.84
CA LEU A 58 -7.02 2.72 25.07
C LEU A 58 -8.11 1.72 25.49
N PRO A 59 -9.02 1.27 24.61
CA PRO A 59 -9.98 0.22 24.95
C PRO A 59 -9.31 -1.07 25.42
N ILE A 60 -8.16 -1.43 24.85
CA ILE A 60 -7.44 -2.67 25.18
C ILE A 60 -6.76 -2.54 26.54
N TYR A 61 -6.15 -1.39 26.85
CA TYR A 61 -5.62 -1.11 28.18
C TYR A 61 -6.73 -1.09 29.23
N LEU A 62 -7.89 -0.52 28.91
CA LEU A 62 -9.06 -0.54 29.80
C LEU A 62 -9.57 -1.96 30.05
N ILE A 63 -9.71 -2.79 29.01
CA ILE A 63 -10.10 -4.21 29.17
C ILE A 63 -9.08 -4.93 30.05
N ARG A 64 -7.78 -4.70 29.84
CA ARG A 64 -6.72 -5.31 30.66
C ARG A 64 -6.77 -4.86 32.12
N LEU A 65 -7.06 -3.58 32.36
CA LEU A 65 -7.25 -3.02 33.70
C LEU A 65 -8.47 -3.65 34.38
N VAL A 66 -9.61 -3.73 33.68
CA VAL A 66 -10.84 -4.35 34.19
C VAL A 66 -10.61 -5.83 34.51
N VAL A 67 -9.98 -6.58 33.61
CA VAL A 67 -9.63 -8.00 33.85
C VAL A 67 -8.71 -8.14 35.06
N TRP A 68 -7.71 -7.27 35.21
CA TRP A 68 -6.80 -7.28 36.37
C TRP A 68 -7.53 -7.00 37.70
N ILE A 69 -8.51 -6.10 37.71
CA ILE A 69 -9.31 -5.79 38.90
C ILE A 69 -10.28 -6.94 39.25
N VAL A 70 -10.89 -7.55 38.24
CA VAL A 70 -11.99 -8.53 38.40
C VAL A 70 -11.49 -9.96 38.61
N ALA A 71 -10.24 -10.29 38.25
CA ALA A 71 -9.68 -11.63 38.38
C ALA A 71 -8.69 -11.76 39.55
N PRO A 72 -9.16 -11.98 40.79
CA PRO A 72 -8.26 -12.33 41.89
C PRO A 72 -7.79 -13.79 41.72
N HIS A 73 -6.47 -13.98 41.59
CA HIS A 73 -5.58 -15.15 41.86
C HIS A 73 -6.10 -16.62 41.93
N HIS A 74 -7.30 -16.97 41.50
CA HIS A 74 -7.77 -18.36 41.44
C HIS A 74 -7.53 -18.99 40.07
N GLU A 75 -7.46 -20.33 40.06
CA GLU A 75 -6.88 -21.24 39.06
C GLU A 75 -7.32 -21.07 37.58
N GLY A 76 -8.21 -20.14 37.27
CA GLY A 76 -8.57 -19.68 35.92
C GLY A 76 -7.49 -18.83 35.21
N GLY A 77 -6.34 -18.60 35.83
CA GLY A 77 -5.24 -17.77 35.29
C GLY A 77 -4.73 -18.21 33.91
N ARG A 78 -4.65 -19.52 33.62
CA ARG A 78 -4.12 -20.01 32.33
C ARG A 78 -4.99 -19.61 31.13
N TYR A 79 -6.31 -19.72 31.23
CA TYR A 79 -7.21 -19.31 30.13
C TYR A 79 -7.24 -17.79 29.97
N MET A 80 -7.11 -17.04 31.06
CA MET A 80 -7.06 -15.58 31.07
C MET A 80 -5.76 -15.08 30.41
N ASP A 81 -4.62 -15.71 30.73
CA ASP A 81 -3.31 -15.40 30.16
C ASP A 81 -3.27 -15.72 28.66
N ASP A 82 -3.87 -16.83 28.22
CA ASP A 82 -3.99 -17.18 26.80
C ASP A 82 -4.88 -16.19 26.02
N ALA A 83 -5.95 -15.68 26.63
CA ALA A 83 -6.79 -14.64 26.05
C ALA A 83 -6.05 -13.29 25.95
N LEU A 84 -5.36 -12.88 27.02
CA LEU A 84 -4.58 -11.64 27.07
C LEU A 84 -3.39 -11.67 26.09
N THR A 85 -2.71 -12.80 25.93
CA THR A 85 -1.62 -12.99 24.95
C THR A 85 -2.12 -13.05 23.51
N SER A 86 -3.37 -13.47 23.28
CA SER A 86 -3.99 -13.42 21.96
C SER A 86 -4.41 -12.00 21.59
N ILE A 87 -4.98 -11.25 22.55
CA ILE A 87 -5.30 -9.82 22.38
C ILE A 87 -4.03 -9.00 22.13
N SER A 88 -2.95 -9.24 22.87
CA SER A 88 -1.69 -8.51 22.70
C SER A 88 -1.05 -8.76 21.33
N ARG A 89 -1.10 -10.00 20.81
CA ARG A 89 -0.63 -10.34 19.46
C ARG A 89 -1.41 -9.61 18.37
N VAL A 90 -2.75 -9.62 18.45
CA VAL A 90 -3.60 -8.89 17.50
C VAL A 90 -3.35 -7.38 17.57
N THR A 91 -3.18 -6.84 18.79
CA THR A 91 -2.88 -5.42 19.02
C THR A 91 -1.55 -5.04 18.38
N HIS A 92 -0.51 -5.84 18.59
CA HIS A 92 0.82 -5.62 18.02
C HIS A 92 0.80 -5.68 16.48
N ASP A 93 0.08 -6.63 15.90
CA ASP A 93 -0.08 -6.77 14.45
C ASP A 93 -0.87 -5.62 13.82
N LEU A 94 -1.83 -5.07 14.56
CA LEU A 94 -2.61 -3.92 14.11
C LEU A 94 -1.79 -2.63 14.20
N MET A 95 -1.09 -2.41 15.32
CA MET A 95 -0.22 -1.26 15.54
C MET A 95 0.92 -1.21 14.52
N THR A 96 1.51 -2.35 14.18
CA THR A 96 2.58 -2.44 13.18
C THR A 96 2.10 -2.07 11.76
N SER A 97 0.81 -2.19 11.49
CA SER A 97 0.24 -1.94 10.15
C SER A 97 -0.53 -0.63 10.01
N ALA A 98 -0.82 0.02 11.14
CA ALA A 98 -1.46 1.33 11.18
C ALA A 98 -0.70 2.40 10.37
N PRO A 99 0.65 2.51 10.39
CA PRO A 99 1.37 3.52 9.61
C PRO A 99 1.13 3.36 8.11
N PHE A 100 1.17 2.12 7.62
CA PHE A 100 0.94 1.82 6.21
C PHE A 100 -0.51 2.12 5.81
N LEU A 101 -1.48 1.77 6.65
CA LEU A 101 -2.89 2.07 6.37
C LEU A 101 -3.16 3.59 6.39
N ALA A 102 -2.58 4.31 7.35
CA ALA A 102 -2.65 5.75 7.44
C ALA A 102 -2.07 6.39 6.18
N LEU A 103 -0.94 5.89 5.68
CA LEU A 103 -0.34 6.35 4.42
C LEU A 103 -1.23 6.13 3.19
N LEU A 104 -1.89 4.98 3.08
CA LEU A 104 -2.88 4.78 2.01
C LEU A 104 -4.06 5.76 2.14
N PHE A 105 -4.44 6.12 3.37
CA PHE A 105 -5.48 7.10 3.63
C PHE A 105 -5.05 8.54 3.31
N MET A 106 -3.75 8.88 3.44
CA MET A 106 -3.22 10.22 3.17
C MET A 106 -3.54 10.74 1.78
N ARG A 107 -3.71 9.85 0.79
CA ARG A 107 -4.11 10.24 -0.55
C ARG A 107 -5.51 10.85 -0.61
N TYR A 108 -6.44 10.39 0.21
CA TYR A 108 -7.80 10.90 0.25
C TYR A 108 -7.86 12.27 0.93
N LEU A 109 -7.00 12.49 1.93
CA LEU A 109 -6.85 13.78 2.61
C LEU A 109 -6.11 14.81 1.76
N TYR A 110 -5.04 14.40 1.06
CA TYR A 110 -4.12 15.29 0.34
C TYR A 110 -3.87 14.85 -1.11
N PRO A 111 -4.89 14.80 -1.96
CA PRO A 111 -4.73 14.38 -3.36
C PRO A 111 -3.87 15.36 -4.16
N LYS A 112 -4.06 16.68 -3.96
CA LYS A 112 -3.36 17.73 -4.72
C LYS A 112 -1.86 17.82 -4.41
N PRO A 113 -1.40 17.81 -3.15
CA PRO A 113 0.05 17.83 -2.87
C PRO A 113 0.80 16.60 -3.42
N LEU A 114 0.19 15.42 -3.40
CA LEU A 114 0.80 14.20 -3.96
C LEU A 114 0.83 14.24 -5.50
N ASP A 115 -0.21 14.78 -6.12
CA ASP A 115 -0.25 15.03 -7.55
C ASP A 115 0.81 16.07 -7.98
N ASP A 116 0.99 17.15 -7.22
CA ASP A 116 2.03 18.14 -7.43
C ASP A 116 3.44 17.53 -7.37
N LEU A 117 3.73 16.66 -6.39
CA LEU A 117 5.01 15.93 -6.29
C LEU A 117 5.23 15.00 -7.50
N PHE A 118 4.17 14.32 -7.93
CA PHE A 118 4.21 13.42 -9.08
C PHE A 118 4.50 14.20 -10.38
N VAL A 119 3.77 15.29 -10.62
CA VAL A 119 3.95 16.14 -11.82
C VAL A 119 5.30 16.83 -11.82
N GLU A 120 5.80 17.31 -10.68
CA GLU A 120 7.13 17.93 -10.61
C GLU A 120 8.24 16.94 -10.93
N SER A 121 8.09 15.69 -10.48
CA SER A 121 9.02 14.61 -10.84
C SER A 121 8.99 14.33 -12.35
N LEU A 122 7.79 14.27 -12.96
CA LEU A 122 7.67 14.15 -14.43
C LEU A 122 8.36 15.28 -15.18
N ARG A 123 8.20 16.54 -14.74
CA ARG A 123 8.86 17.69 -15.38
C ARG A 123 10.38 17.57 -15.37
N PHE A 124 10.92 17.04 -14.28
CA PHE A 124 12.36 16.83 -14.18
C PHE A 124 12.84 15.69 -15.07
N ILE A 125 12.06 14.61 -15.16
CA ILE A 125 12.34 13.50 -16.09
C ILE A 125 12.29 14.00 -17.54
N ASP A 126 11.26 14.75 -17.92
CA ASP A 126 11.13 15.37 -19.25
C ASP A 126 12.32 16.28 -19.56
N SER A 127 12.81 17.06 -18.58
CA SER A 127 13.99 17.92 -18.78
C SER A 127 15.30 17.15 -18.99
N LYS A 128 15.39 15.90 -18.50
CA LYS A 128 16.54 15.01 -18.74
C LYS A 128 16.44 14.24 -20.05
N HIS A 129 15.24 14.14 -20.63
CA HIS A 129 14.94 13.39 -21.84
C HIS A 129 14.22 14.26 -22.89
N PRO A 130 14.88 15.33 -23.40
CA PRO A 130 14.27 16.25 -24.36
C PRO A 130 13.95 15.58 -25.70
N GLU A 131 14.53 14.42 -25.99
CA GLU A 131 14.29 13.63 -27.20
C GLU A 131 12.90 12.96 -27.23
N ARG A 132 12.21 12.89 -26.09
CA ARG A 132 10.91 12.22 -25.97
C ARG A 132 9.78 13.23 -25.84
N PRO A 133 8.55 12.90 -26.30
CA PRO A 133 7.41 13.78 -26.06
C PRO A 133 7.18 13.95 -24.55
N PRO A 134 6.95 15.19 -24.08
CA PRO A 134 6.87 15.50 -22.65
C PRO A 134 5.63 14.90 -22.00
N TYR A 135 5.81 14.20 -20.87
CA TYR A 135 4.72 13.62 -20.10
C TYR A 135 4.00 14.67 -19.25
N ALA A 136 4.74 15.56 -18.61
CA ALA A 136 4.20 16.51 -17.65
C ALA A 136 3.24 17.50 -18.32
N SER A 137 3.62 18.08 -19.46
CA SER A 137 2.77 19.02 -20.20
C SER A 137 1.46 18.34 -20.64
N SER A 138 1.57 17.15 -21.24
CA SER A 138 0.43 16.33 -21.70
C SER A 138 -0.55 15.99 -20.57
N LEU A 139 -0.05 15.69 -19.37
CA LEU A 139 -0.88 15.39 -18.20
C LEU A 139 -1.45 16.62 -17.50
N THR A 140 -0.74 17.76 -17.54
CA THR A 140 -1.20 19.01 -16.92
C THR A 140 -2.34 19.70 -17.67
N GLN A 141 -2.44 19.50 -18.98
CA GLN A 141 -3.56 20.00 -19.79
C GLN A 141 -4.90 19.36 -19.41
N ARG A 142 -4.87 18.15 -18.84
CA ARG A 142 -6.07 17.45 -18.39
C ARG A 142 -6.48 17.94 -17.00
N LYS A 143 -7.76 18.29 -16.84
CA LYS A 143 -8.32 18.72 -15.55
C LYS A 143 -8.21 17.59 -14.53
N TYR A 144 -7.69 17.90 -13.35
CA TYR A 144 -7.68 16.99 -12.23
C TYR A 144 -9.09 16.91 -11.62
N ARG A 145 -9.80 15.78 -11.83
CA ARG A 145 -11.15 15.58 -11.28
C ARG A 145 -11.08 15.24 -9.79
N GLN A 146 -11.54 16.15 -8.94
CA GLN A 146 -11.59 15.95 -7.50
C GLN A 146 -12.94 15.38 -7.07
N GLU A 147 -12.99 14.07 -6.80
CA GLU A 147 -14.17 13.45 -6.18
C GLU A 147 -13.83 12.90 -4.80
N TYR A 148 -13.68 13.78 -3.81
CA TYR A 148 -13.33 13.40 -2.45
C TYR A 148 -14.33 12.39 -1.84
N TRP A 149 -15.62 12.69 -1.91
CA TRP A 149 -16.67 11.92 -1.23
C TRP A 149 -16.98 10.59 -1.89
N SER A 150 -17.09 10.57 -3.22
CA SER A 150 -17.30 9.34 -3.99
C SER A 150 -16.14 8.35 -3.77
N ASN A 151 -14.90 8.85 -3.86
CA ASN A 151 -13.71 8.04 -3.66
C ASN A 151 -13.57 7.53 -2.22
N MET A 152 -13.94 8.34 -1.22
CA MET A 152 -13.87 7.94 0.18
C MET A 152 -14.95 6.89 0.54
N LYS A 153 -16.18 7.05 0.04
CA LYS A 153 -17.24 6.04 0.21
C LYS A 153 -16.84 4.69 -0.41
N ASP A 154 -16.29 4.74 -1.63
CA ASP A 154 -15.78 3.57 -2.32
C ASP A 154 -14.64 2.89 -1.55
N TYR A 155 -13.70 3.67 -1.02
CA TYR A 155 -12.61 3.15 -0.21
C TYR A 155 -13.12 2.51 1.08
N THR A 156 -13.98 3.20 1.83
CA THR A 156 -14.57 2.70 3.07
C THR A 156 -15.35 1.41 2.83
N MET A 157 -16.16 1.33 1.76
CA MET A 157 -16.92 0.12 1.43
C MET A 157 -16.00 -1.05 1.04
N ARG A 158 -14.91 -0.79 0.31
CA ARG A 158 -13.91 -1.81 -0.02
C ARG A 158 -13.16 -2.29 1.22
N THR A 159 -12.80 -1.37 2.11
CA THR A 159 -12.11 -1.66 3.37
C THR A 159 -13.01 -2.44 4.32
N TRP A 160 -14.28 -2.07 4.42
CA TRP A 160 -15.30 -2.79 5.20
C TRP A 160 -15.48 -4.24 4.72
N ARG A 161 -15.58 -4.46 3.39
CA ARG A 161 -15.66 -5.82 2.83
C ARG A 161 -14.44 -6.67 3.17
N LYS A 162 -13.24 -6.08 3.17
CA LYS A 162 -12.00 -6.76 3.56
C LYS A 162 -11.95 -7.07 5.06
N LEU A 163 -12.37 -6.11 5.90
CA LEU A 163 -12.49 -6.30 7.34
C LEU A 163 -13.46 -7.44 7.65
N ARG A 164 -14.67 -7.42 7.06
CA ARG A 164 -15.67 -8.48 7.24
C ARG A 164 -15.14 -9.84 6.81
N LEU A 165 -14.43 -9.92 5.68
CA LEU A 165 -13.80 -11.16 5.22
C LEU A 165 -12.69 -11.61 6.18
N GLY A 166 -11.87 -10.70 6.69
CA GLY A 166 -10.83 -11.00 7.67
C GLY A 166 -11.40 -11.54 8.97
N VAL A 167 -12.48 -10.92 9.47
CA VAL A 167 -13.22 -11.41 10.65
C VAL A 167 -13.81 -12.79 10.39
N LEU A 168 -14.44 -13.02 9.22
CA LEU A 168 -14.99 -14.32 8.87
C LEU A 168 -13.90 -15.41 8.82
N LEU A 169 -12.76 -15.13 8.17
CA LEU A 169 -11.63 -16.05 8.11
C LEU A 169 -11.04 -16.32 9.50
N TYR A 170 -10.99 -15.30 10.36
CA TYR A 170 -10.57 -15.48 11.75
C TYR A 170 -11.52 -16.40 12.51
N LEU A 171 -12.85 -16.19 12.40
CA LEU A 171 -13.85 -17.07 13.02
C LEU A 171 -13.77 -18.50 12.51
N LEU A 172 -13.61 -18.69 11.18
CA LEU A 172 -13.36 -20.00 10.57
C LEU A 172 -12.07 -20.64 11.10
N SER A 173 -11.06 -19.83 11.42
CA SER A 173 -9.78 -20.33 11.95
C SER A 173 -9.86 -20.87 13.38
N LEU A 174 -10.91 -20.52 14.13
CA LEU A 174 -11.16 -21.02 15.49
C LEU A 174 -11.73 -22.45 15.48
N ILE A 175 -12.21 -22.95 14.33
CA ILE A 175 -12.74 -24.31 14.21
C ILE A 175 -11.56 -25.31 14.21
N PRO A 176 -11.46 -26.25 15.17
CA PRO A 176 -10.28 -27.10 15.35
C PRO A 176 -9.90 -27.92 14.10
N MET A 177 -10.90 -28.38 13.35
CA MET A 177 -10.70 -29.25 12.18
C MET A 177 -10.33 -28.48 10.91
N VAL A 178 -10.85 -27.26 10.74
CA VAL A 178 -10.67 -26.46 9.51
C VAL A 178 -9.60 -25.39 9.68
N GLY A 179 -9.39 -24.92 10.91
CA GLY A 179 -8.59 -23.76 11.24
C GLY A 179 -7.15 -23.75 10.72
N PRO A 180 -6.43 -24.89 10.77
CA PRO A 180 -5.09 -24.97 10.17
C PRO A 180 -5.05 -24.69 8.66
N PHE A 181 -6.13 -24.96 7.94
CA PHE A 181 -6.20 -24.84 6.48
C PHE A 181 -6.75 -23.50 5.99
N VAL A 182 -7.44 -22.74 6.86
CA VAL A 182 -8.08 -21.46 6.49
C VAL A 182 -7.05 -20.45 5.98
N PHE A 183 -5.96 -20.22 6.70
CA PHE A 183 -4.94 -19.24 6.31
C PHE A 183 -4.12 -19.67 5.09
N PRO A 184 -3.65 -20.93 4.97
CA PRO A 184 -3.03 -21.42 3.74
C PRO A 184 -3.95 -21.32 2.53
N ALA A 185 -5.23 -21.69 2.64
CA ALA A 185 -6.19 -21.60 1.55
C ALA A 185 -6.50 -20.14 1.17
N ALA A 186 -6.70 -19.27 2.17
CA ALA A 186 -6.90 -17.84 1.93
C ALA A 186 -5.66 -17.19 1.28
N GLY A 187 -4.46 -17.60 1.70
CA GLY A 187 -3.21 -17.20 1.09
C GLY A 187 -3.07 -17.66 -0.35
N ALA A 188 -3.32 -18.94 -0.60
CA ALA A 188 -3.33 -19.52 -1.95
C ALA A 188 -4.30 -18.78 -2.87
N TYR A 189 -5.51 -18.49 -2.37
CA TYR A 189 -6.52 -17.73 -3.12
C TYR A 189 -6.11 -16.28 -3.37
N ALA A 190 -5.57 -15.60 -2.35
CA ALA A 190 -5.08 -14.23 -2.49
C ALA A 190 -3.95 -14.17 -3.52
N THR A 191 -3.02 -15.12 -3.47
CA THR A 191 -1.91 -15.22 -4.41
C THR A 191 -2.38 -15.63 -5.80
N PHE A 192 -3.31 -16.56 -5.92
CA PHE A 192 -3.96 -16.90 -7.19
C PHE A 192 -4.59 -15.68 -7.85
N LYS A 193 -5.27 -14.85 -7.06
CA LYS A 193 -5.91 -13.63 -7.56
C LYS A 193 -4.91 -12.53 -7.89
N ALA A 194 -3.80 -12.43 -7.14
CA ALA A 194 -2.79 -11.41 -7.31
C ALA A 194 -1.79 -11.74 -8.43
N LEU A 195 -1.31 -12.98 -8.45
CA LEU A 195 -0.22 -13.51 -9.24
C LEU A 195 -0.67 -14.49 -10.34
N GLY A 196 -1.93 -14.94 -10.34
CA GLY A 196 -2.46 -15.85 -11.35
C GLY A 196 -2.33 -17.33 -10.98
N LYS A 197 -2.84 -18.20 -11.86
CA LYS A 197 -3.13 -19.62 -11.57
C LYS A 197 -1.92 -20.42 -11.12
N THR A 198 -0.82 -20.34 -11.85
CA THR A 198 0.41 -21.10 -11.56
C THR A 198 1.06 -20.65 -10.26
N GLN A 199 1.22 -19.35 -10.05
CA GLN A 199 1.85 -18.82 -8.84
C GLN A 199 0.97 -18.98 -7.59
N GLY A 200 -0.36 -19.00 -7.74
CA GLY A 200 -1.29 -19.29 -6.65
C GLY A 200 -1.17 -20.72 -6.09
N ILE A 201 -0.98 -21.71 -6.98
CA ILE A 201 -0.79 -23.11 -6.59
C ILE A 201 0.56 -23.28 -5.87
N VAL A 202 1.64 -22.75 -6.45
CA VAL A 202 2.98 -22.80 -5.85
C VAL A 202 2.98 -22.12 -4.48
N ALA A 203 2.40 -20.93 -4.37
CA ALA A 203 2.29 -20.24 -3.09
C ALA A 203 1.42 -20.99 -2.08
N GLY A 204 0.34 -21.64 -2.52
CA GLY A 204 -0.48 -22.49 -1.66
C GLY A 204 0.31 -23.65 -1.05
N ILE A 205 1.11 -24.33 -1.86
CA ILE A 205 2.01 -25.40 -1.39
C ILE A 205 3.06 -24.83 -0.42
N CYS A 206 3.68 -23.70 -0.76
CA CYS A 206 4.63 -23.04 0.14
C CYS A 206 3.98 -22.60 1.46
N PHE A 207 2.74 -22.10 1.45
CA PHE A 207 2.03 -21.68 2.66
C PHE A 207 1.64 -22.86 3.57
N LEU A 208 1.58 -24.09 3.05
CA LEU A 208 1.40 -25.29 3.88
C LEU A 208 2.69 -25.66 4.63
N LEU A 209 3.85 -25.39 4.03
CA LEU A 209 5.17 -25.68 4.62
C LEU A 209 5.68 -24.55 5.52
N LEU A 210 5.17 -23.33 5.35
CA LEU A 210 5.59 -22.15 6.09
C LEU A 210 4.87 -22.03 7.45
N PRO A 211 5.56 -21.54 8.50
CA PRO A 211 4.92 -21.13 9.73
C PRO A 211 3.81 -20.12 9.48
N ARG A 212 2.68 -20.23 10.21
CA ARG A 212 1.48 -19.39 10.02
C ARG A 212 1.79 -17.89 10.01
N TRP A 213 2.70 -17.43 10.88
CA TRP A 213 3.09 -16.03 10.99
C TRP A 213 3.81 -15.52 9.72
N THR A 214 4.68 -16.34 9.12
CA THR A 214 5.38 -16.00 7.87
C THR A 214 4.41 -15.92 6.71
N GLY A 215 3.47 -16.86 6.63
CA GLY A 215 2.40 -16.84 5.61
C GLY A 215 1.57 -15.57 5.68
N ILE A 216 1.08 -15.21 6.88
CA ILE A 216 0.30 -13.99 7.11
C ILE A 216 1.11 -12.74 6.74
N ALA A 217 2.37 -12.65 7.20
CA ALA A 217 3.23 -11.50 6.90
C ALA A 217 3.48 -11.34 5.39
N LEU A 218 3.71 -12.46 4.68
CA LEU A 218 3.96 -12.46 3.23
C LEU A 218 2.72 -12.06 2.45
N ILE A 219 1.55 -12.64 2.73
CA ILE A 219 0.28 -12.29 2.09
C ILE A 219 -0.03 -10.81 2.30
N ARG A 220 0.13 -10.34 3.55
CA ARG A 220 -0.08 -8.94 3.90
C ARG A 220 0.84 -8.03 3.09
N GLY A 221 2.14 -8.37 3.01
CA GLY A 221 3.11 -7.68 2.19
C GLY A 221 2.71 -7.60 0.72
N LEU A 222 2.34 -8.73 0.10
CA LEU A 222 1.92 -8.78 -1.31
C LEU A 222 0.68 -7.92 -1.58
N ILE A 223 -0.33 -7.97 -0.71
CA ILE A 223 -1.54 -7.15 -0.83
C ILE A 223 -1.19 -5.67 -0.67
N SER A 224 -0.33 -5.35 0.30
CA SER A 224 0.16 -3.99 0.56
C SER A 224 0.93 -3.43 -0.63
N MET A 225 1.87 -4.17 -1.21
CA MET A 225 2.62 -3.78 -2.41
C MET A 225 1.70 -3.41 -3.57
N ARG A 226 0.70 -4.25 -3.85
CA ARG A 226 -0.28 -4.00 -4.92
C ARG A 226 -1.19 -2.80 -4.64
N ALA A 227 -1.62 -2.64 -3.39
CA ALA A 227 -2.41 -1.48 -2.99
C ALA A 227 -1.58 -0.20 -3.14
N LEU A 228 -0.36 -0.20 -2.64
CA LEU A 228 0.58 0.91 -2.70
C LEU A 228 0.85 1.35 -4.13
N MET A 229 1.15 0.42 -5.04
CA MET A 229 1.38 0.75 -6.44
C MET A 229 0.17 1.44 -7.10
N ARG A 230 -1.05 1.03 -6.72
CA ARG A 230 -2.27 1.66 -7.21
C ARG A 230 -2.42 3.08 -6.71
N GLU A 231 -2.16 3.31 -5.42
CA GLU A 231 -2.25 4.64 -4.84
C GLU A 231 -1.20 5.59 -5.44
N LEU A 232 0.04 5.12 -5.60
CA LEU A 232 1.14 5.91 -6.14
C LEU A 232 0.92 6.37 -7.58
N LEU A 233 0.31 5.53 -8.42
CA LEU A 233 0.02 5.87 -9.82
C LEU A 233 -1.31 6.59 -10.03
N GLU A 234 -2.10 6.82 -8.99
CA GLU A 234 -3.40 7.42 -9.23
C GLU A 234 -3.39 8.87 -9.73
N PRO A 235 -2.41 9.75 -9.42
CA PRO A 235 -2.33 11.05 -10.09
C PRO A 235 -2.42 10.95 -11.62
N TYR A 236 -1.78 9.94 -12.20
CA TYR A 236 -1.89 9.64 -13.63
C TYR A 236 -3.31 9.18 -14.00
N PHE A 237 -3.88 8.20 -13.32
CA PHE A 237 -5.19 7.66 -13.70
C PHE A 237 -6.34 8.66 -13.56
N VAL A 238 -6.30 9.54 -12.55
CA VAL A 238 -7.28 10.61 -12.37
C VAL A 238 -7.18 11.61 -13.50
N ARG A 239 -5.97 12.05 -13.88
CA ARG A 239 -5.77 12.96 -15.01
C ARG A 239 -6.17 12.34 -16.33
N MET A 240 -6.03 11.03 -16.46
CA MET A 240 -6.45 10.30 -17.66
C MET A 240 -7.95 9.99 -17.70
N ASN A 241 -8.70 10.26 -16.63
CA ASN A 241 -10.11 9.87 -16.46
C ASN A 241 -10.36 8.37 -16.70
N MET A 242 -9.39 7.51 -16.33
CA MET A 242 -9.52 6.07 -16.56
C MET A 242 -10.58 5.46 -15.65
N ASP A 243 -11.44 4.62 -16.24
CA ASP A 243 -12.43 3.85 -15.50
C ASP A 243 -11.78 2.66 -14.75
N HIS A 244 -12.57 1.95 -13.93
CA HIS A 244 -12.04 0.82 -13.15
C HIS A 244 -11.59 -0.36 -14.04
N THR A 245 -12.20 -0.55 -15.22
CA THR A 245 -11.87 -1.63 -16.16
C THR A 245 -10.57 -1.34 -16.92
N GLU A 246 -10.37 -0.11 -17.36
CA GLU A 246 -9.18 0.42 -18.01
C GLU A 246 -7.99 0.36 -17.05
N LYS A 247 -8.15 0.84 -15.82
CA LYS A 247 -7.10 0.69 -14.78
C LYS A 247 -6.72 -0.77 -14.60
N ARG A 248 -7.70 -1.67 -14.50
CA ARG A 248 -7.44 -3.12 -14.34
C ARG A 248 -6.67 -3.70 -15.52
N LYS A 249 -7.02 -3.32 -16.75
CA LYS A 249 -6.32 -3.75 -17.97
C LYS A 249 -4.89 -3.19 -17.99
N TRP A 250 -4.72 -1.91 -17.68
CA TRP A 250 -3.42 -1.23 -17.64
C TRP A 250 -2.46 -1.89 -16.65
N PHE A 251 -2.92 -2.18 -15.43
CA PHE A 251 -2.13 -2.90 -14.42
C PHE A 251 -1.81 -4.34 -14.82
N SER A 252 -2.77 -5.05 -15.43
CA SER A 252 -2.61 -6.44 -15.83
C SER A 252 -1.54 -6.63 -16.92
N ALA A 253 -1.37 -5.63 -17.78
CA ALA A 253 -0.35 -5.65 -18.83
C ALA A 253 1.08 -5.44 -18.31
N ARG A 254 1.25 -4.87 -17.11
CA ARG A 254 2.56 -4.43 -16.56
C ARG A 254 2.86 -5.02 -15.19
N LYS A 255 2.17 -6.10 -14.83
CA LYS A 255 2.05 -6.57 -13.44
C LYS A 255 3.39 -6.99 -12.82
N ASP A 256 4.32 -7.54 -13.60
CA ASP A 256 5.62 -8.03 -13.14
C ASP A 256 6.59 -6.89 -12.83
N ILE A 257 6.72 -5.92 -13.75
CA ILE A 257 7.52 -4.71 -13.55
C ILE A 257 6.98 -3.88 -12.38
N LEU A 258 5.66 -3.64 -12.35
CA LEU A 258 5.03 -2.88 -11.28
C LEU A 258 5.17 -3.58 -9.92
N PHE A 259 5.15 -4.92 -9.91
CA PHE A 259 5.37 -5.69 -8.69
C PHE A 259 6.79 -5.49 -8.15
N GLY A 260 7.82 -5.64 -8.98
CA GLY A 260 9.21 -5.42 -8.59
C GLY A 260 9.45 -4.01 -8.05
N PHE A 261 8.90 -3.00 -8.72
CA PHE A 261 8.96 -1.61 -8.26
C PHE A 261 8.30 -1.44 -6.88
N SER A 262 7.08 -1.96 -6.73
CA SER A 262 6.32 -1.84 -5.49
C SER A 262 6.96 -2.56 -4.29
N ALA A 263 7.75 -3.61 -4.52
CA ALA A 263 8.46 -4.33 -3.47
C ALA A 263 9.52 -3.45 -2.79
N VAL A 264 10.35 -2.76 -3.59
CA VAL A 264 11.37 -1.82 -3.08
C VAL A 264 10.71 -0.69 -2.31
N VAL A 265 9.68 -0.08 -2.91
CA VAL A 265 8.96 1.04 -2.32
C VAL A 265 8.23 0.64 -1.03
N TYR A 266 7.67 -0.57 -0.97
CA TYR A 266 7.05 -1.12 0.23
C TYR A 266 8.07 -1.27 1.37
N ILE A 267 9.26 -1.82 1.11
CA ILE A 267 10.33 -1.94 2.10
C ILE A 267 10.74 -0.54 2.61
N MET A 268 10.89 0.41 1.69
CA MET A 268 11.26 1.79 2.01
C MET A 268 10.24 2.47 2.95
N ILE A 269 8.94 2.27 2.70
CA ILE A 269 7.86 2.92 3.45
C ILE A 269 7.54 2.21 4.77
N ARG A 270 7.81 0.91 4.90
CA ARG A 270 7.45 0.12 6.09
C ARG A 270 8.18 0.58 7.37
N LEU A 271 9.22 1.40 7.26
CA LEU A 271 9.94 1.96 8.40
C LEU A 271 9.07 3.00 9.13
N PRO A 272 8.73 2.84 10.42
CA PRO A 272 7.65 3.60 11.07
C PRO A 272 7.88 5.11 11.20
N ILE A 273 9.13 5.58 11.25
CA ILE A 273 9.46 7.03 11.37
C ILE A 273 9.82 7.62 10.00
N ILE A 274 10.66 6.91 9.25
CA ILE A 274 11.18 7.36 7.95
C ILE A 274 10.14 7.13 6.84
N GLY A 275 9.18 6.25 7.06
CA GLY A 275 8.18 5.79 6.09
C GLY A 275 7.34 6.91 5.49
N PHE A 276 7.07 7.98 6.25
CA PHE A 276 6.29 9.12 5.78
C PHE A 276 7.06 10.01 4.80
N ILE A 277 8.34 10.27 5.07
CA ILE A 277 9.24 10.98 4.15
C ILE A 277 9.44 10.13 2.89
N ASN A 278 9.69 8.84 3.10
CA ASN A 278 9.83 7.86 2.04
C ASN A 278 8.57 7.75 1.17
N TYR A 279 7.37 7.98 1.73
CA TYR A 279 6.15 8.03 0.93
C TYR A 279 6.14 9.19 -0.07
N GLY A 280 6.57 10.39 0.33
CA GLY A 280 6.71 11.52 -0.59
C GLY A 280 7.71 11.25 -1.71
N ILE A 281 8.86 10.63 -1.35
CA ILE A 281 9.87 10.20 -2.33
C ILE A 281 9.29 9.13 -3.27
N ALA A 282 8.59 8.14 -2.72
CA ALA A 282 7.94 7.09 -3.49
C ALA A 282 6.89 7.64 -4.46
N GLN A 283 6.09 8.61 -4.03
CA GLN A 283 5.09 9.28 -4.86
C GLN A 283 5.76 9.97 -6.06
N ALA A 284 6.88 10.64 -5.83
CA ALA A 284 7.65 11.26 -6.90
C ALA A 284 8.36 10.21 -7.78
N ALA A 285 8.88 9.13 -7.21
CA ALA A 285 9.55 8.05 -7.95
C ALA A 285 8.55 7.27 -8.83
N ALA A 286 7.27 7.24 -8.46
CA ALA A 286 6.23 6.61 -9.28
C ALA A 286 6.03 7.31 -10.64
N ALA A 287 6.43 8.58 -10.76
CA ALA A 287 6.49 9.26 -12.05
C ALA A 287 7.50 8.59 -13.00
N TYR A 288 8.63 8.11 -12.47
CA TYR A 288 9.67 7.45 -13.26
C TYR A 288 9.20 6.11 -13.82
N ILE A 289 8.56 5.27 -12.99
CA ILE A 289 8.04 3.99 -13.50
C ILE A 289 6.95 4.22 -14.54
N LEU A 290 6.15 5.29 -14.43
CA LEU A 290 5.16 5.63 -15.44
C LEU A 290 5.80 5.84 -16.82
N THR A 291 6.87 6.64 -16.91
CA THR A 291 7.55 6.94 -18.19
C THR A 291 8.26 5.74 -18.80
N MET A 292 8.58 4.72 -17.99
CA MET A 292 9.18 3.47 -18.47
C MET A 292 8.16 2.47 -19.00
N VAL A 293 6.91 2.52 -18.55
CA VAL A 293 5.89 1.51 -18.88
C VAL A 293 4.75 2.04 -19.74
N THR A 294 4.70 3.34 -19.98
CA THR A 294 3.60 4.01 -20.70
C THR A 294 4.16 5.04 -21.63
N GLU A 295 3.64 5.13 -22.84
CA GLU A 295 3.97 6.19 -23.78
C GLU A 295 3.29 7.51 -23.39
N PRO A 296 3.88 8.66 -23.76
CA PRO A 296 3.27 9.95 -23.51
C PRO A 296 1.99 10.06 -24.34
N VAL A 297 0.97 10.63 -23.74
CA VAL A 297 -0.33 10.76 -24.39
C VAL A 297 -0.25 11.89 -25.40
N ALA A 298 -0.65 11.64 -26.65
CA ALA A 298 -0.70 12.67 -27.67
C ALA A 298 -1.55 13.86 -27.19
N VAL A 299 -0.94 15.05 -27.20
CA VAL A 299 -1.64 16.31 -27.01
C VAL A 299 -2.55 16.48 -28.22
N LYS A 300 -3.87 16.33 -28.05
CA LYS A 300 -4.81 16.79 -29.06
C LYS A 300 -4.70 18.32 -29.07
N SER A 301 -4.19 18.89 -30.15
CA SER A 301 -4.32 20.32 -30.42
C SER A 301 -5.81 20.66 -30.38
N GLN A 302 -6.21 21.43 -29.37
CA GLN A 302 -7.52 22.09 -29.36
C GLN A 302 -7.50 23.26 -30.34
#